data_AF-A0A4R3Z1T6-F1
#
_entry.id   AF-A0A4R3Z1T6-F1
#
_cell.length_a   1.000
_cell.length_b   1.000
_cell.length_c   1.000
_cell.angle_alpha   90.00
_cell.angle_beta   90.00
_cell.angle_gamma   90.00
#
_symmetry.space_group_name_H-M   'P 1'
#
loop_
_entity.id
_entity.type
_entity.pdbx_description
1 polymer ?
#
loop_
_entity_poly.entity_id
_entity_poly.type
_entity_poly.pdbx_seq_one_letter_code
_entity_poly.pdbx_strand_id
1 'polypeptide(L)'
;MPARQAGIRNYDAIIANGLVILEQGEVLTDVAIKNGKIAAIGSALRGAEHVIDATGLVVSPGMVDAHVHINEPGGGIRKDWEGYVTGTRACAKGGVTTIIAMPLNQLPATVDKNMLEIKYAAGVGKLVIDAASHGGLVPYN
;
A
#
# COMPACT_ATOMS: atom_id res chain seq x y z
N MET A 1 -14.17 37.74 17.39
CA MET A 1 -13.98 36.32 17.01
C MET A 1 -12.68 35.87 17.65
N PRO A 2 -12.68 34.98 18.66
CA PRO A 2 -11.43 34.51 19.24
C PRO A 2 -10.70 33.65 18.21
N ALA A 3 -9.41 33.91 18.03
CA ALA A 3 -8.53 33.16 17.14
C ALA A 3 -8.60 31.67 17.49
N ARG A 4 -8.77 30.80 16.48
CA ARG A 4 -8.59 29.35 16.67
C ARG A 4 -7.19 29.14 17.22
N GLN A 5 -7.11 28.77 18.49
CA GLN A 5 -5.87 28.32 19.11
C GLN A 5 -5.37 27.16 18.27
N ALA A 6 -4.24 27.33 17.59
CA ALA A 6 -3.58 26.27 16.86
C ALA A 6 -3.14 25.23 17.90
N GLY A 7 -4.04 24.31 18.23
CA GLY A 7 -3.75 23.19 19.11
C GLY A 7 -2.56 22.44 18.55
N ILE A 8 -1.71 21.92 19.45
CA ILE A 8 -0.53 21.14 19.09
C ILE A 8 -0.96 20.05 18.11
N ARG A 9 -0.43 20.10 16.88
CA ARG A 9 -0.66 19.06 15.88
C ARG A 9 0.17 17.84 16.28
N ASN A 10 -0.52 16.86 16.81
CA ASN A 10 0.09 15.63 17.30
C ASN A 10 0.15 14.55 16.22
N TYR A 11 -0.68 14.64 15.18
CA TYR A 11 -0.82 13.61 14.14
C TYR A 11 -0.77 14.20 12.73
N ASP A 12 -0.40 13.39 11.74
CA ASP A 12 -0.39 13.77 10.33
C ASP A 12 -1.82 13.65 9.77
N ALA A 13 -2.50 12.54 10.07
CA ALA A 13 -3.88 12.31 9.66
C ALA A 13 -4.69 11.62 10.75
N ILE A 14 -6.01 11.84 10.75
CA ILE A 14 -7.00 11.03 11.48
C ILE A 14 -8.06 10.55 10.49
N ILE A 15 -8.40 9.25 10.55
CA ILE A 15 -9.62 8.70 9.96
C ILE A 15 -10.65 8.65 11.09
N ALA A 16 -11.71 9.45 11.01
CA ALA A 16 -12.68 9.63 12.08
C ALA A 16 -14.01 8.91 11.79
N ASN A 17 -14.69 8.47 12.84
CA ASN A 17 -16.06 7.93 12.80
C ASN A 17 -16.26 6.70 11.89
N GLY A 18 -15.19 5.94 11.64
CA GLY A 18 -15.25 4.75 10.79
C GLY A 18 -15.66 3.50 11.57
N LEU A 19 -16.31 2.55 10.90
CA LEU A 19 -16.41 1.18 11.41
C LEU A 19 -15.07 0.47 11.11
N VAL A 20 -14.16 0.52 12.07
CA VAL A 20 -12.78 0.04 11.91
C VAL A 20 -12.72 -1.46 12.16
N ILE A 21 -12.17 -2.22 11.21
CA ILE A 21 -11.97 -3.66 11.34
C ILE A 21 -10.66 -3.93 12.06
N LEU A 22 -10.73 -4.47 13.27
CA LEU A 22 -9.57 -4.87 14.08
C LEU A 22 -9.49 -6.41 14.18
N GLU A 23 -8.42 -6.92 14.75
CA GLU A 23 -8.21 -8.37 14.91
C GLU A 23 -9.35 -9.06 15.69
N GLN A 24 -9.91 -8.37 16.70
CA GLN A 24 -10.96 -8.90 17.56
C GLN A 24 -12.38 -8.63 17.04
N GLY A 25 -12.53 -7.94 15.89
CA GLY A 25 -13.81 -7.55 15.31
C GLY A 25 -13.90 -6.07 14.99
N GLU A 26 -15.07 -5.64 14.53
CA GLU A 26 -15.35 -4.27 14.13
C GLU A 26 -15.71 -3.36 15.30
N VAL A 27 -15.17 -2.13 15.29
CA VAL A 27 -15.45 -1.11 16.31
C VAL A 27 -15.64 0.24 15.66
N LEU A 28 -16.68 0.97 16.04
CA LEU A 28 -16.87 2.36 15.63
C LEU A 28 -15.88 3.26 16.39
N THR A 29 -14.82 3.72 15.72
CA THR A 29 -13.72 4.46 16.37
C THR A 29 -12.92 5.32 15.39
N ASP A 30 -11.97 6.10 15.89
CA ASP A 30 -11.04 6.88 15.08
C ASP A 30 -9.65 6.19 15.02
N VAL A 31 -8.91 6.43 13.95
CA VAL A 31 -7.52 5.98 13.77
C VAL A 31 -6.63 7.18 13.49
N ALA A 32 -5.64 7.43 14.34
CA ALA A 32 -4.65 8.49 14.14
C ALA A 32 -3.35 7.93 13.54
N ILE A 33 -2.78 8.69 12.61
CA ILE A 33 -1.60 8.32 11.82
C ILE A 33 -0.49 9.35 12.09
N LYS A 34 0.72 8.87 12.31
CA LYS A 34 1.94 9.69 12.41
C LYS A 34 3.12 8.97 11.79
N ASN A 35 3.89 9.67 10.96
CA ASN A 35 5.05 9.17 10.23
C ASN A 35 4.75 7.85 9.48
N GLY A 36 3.58 7.78 8.82
CA GLY A 36 3.15 6.59 8.07
C GLY A 36 2.81 5.36 8.93
N LYS A 37 2.64 5.51 10.25
CA LYS A 37 2.27 4.44 11.17
C LYS A 37 1.00 4.81 11.95
N ILE A 38 0.26 3.79 12.38
CA ILE A 38 -0.86 3.97 13.32
C ILE A 38 -0.28 4.41 14.66
N ALA A 39 -0.65 5.62 15.11
CA ALA A 39 -0.16 6.22 16.34
C ALA A 39 -1.12 6.03 17.51
N ALA A 40 -2.42 5.98 17.23
CA ALA A 40 -3.46 5.71 18.22
C ALA A 40 -4.74 5.20 17.54
N ILE A 41 -5.52 4.42 18.29
CA ILE A 41 -6.89 4.02 17.94
C ILE A 41 -7.76 4.36 19.14
N GLY A 42 -8.87 5.04 18.93
CA GLY A 42 -9.74 5.49 20.01
C GLY A 42 -10.77 6.52 19.56
N SER A 43 -11.71 6.86 20.42
CA SER A 43 -12.78 7.80 20.09
C SER A 43 -12.37 9.25 20.32
N ALA A 44 -12.91 10.14 19.48
CA ALA A 44 -12.76 11.59 19.60
C ALA A 44 -11.30 12.08 19.54
N LEU A 45 -10.48 11.47 18.68
CA LEU A 45 -9.10 11.89 18.47
C LEU A 45 -9.06 13.28 17.79
N ARG A 46 -8.12 14.13 18.18
CA ARG A 46 -7.97 15.51 17.68
C ARG A 46 -6.50 15.87 17.45
N GLY A 47 -6.28 16.99 16.76
CA GLY A 47 -4.93 17.53 16.54
C GLY A 47 -4.18 16.89 15.38
N ALA A 48 -4.88 16.53 14.30
CA ALA A 48 -4.25 16.11 13.04
C ALA A 48 -4.16 17.26 12.03
N GLU A 49 -3.20 17.18 11.11
CA GLU A 49 -3.15 18.06 9.94
C GLU A 49 -4.29 17.76 8.95
N HIS A 50 -4.56 16.47 8.71
CA HIS A 50 -5.65 16.00 7.85
C HIS A 50 -6.68 15.20 8.64
N VAL A 51 -7.96 15.40 8.33
CA VAL A 51 -9.06 14.59 8.89
C VAL A 51 -9.88 14.04 7.74
N ILE A 52 -10.04 12.72 7.72
CA ILE A 52 -10.88 11.97 6.79
C ILE A 52 -12.13 11.55 7.58
N ASP A 53 -13.30 12.03 7.17
CA ASP A 53 -14.57 11.60 7.78
C ASP A 53 -15.04 10.29 7.12
N ALA A 54 -15.03 9.21 7.90
CA ALA A 54 -15.45 7.88 7.49
C ALA A 54 -16.85 7.51 8.03
N THR A 55 -17.67 8.50 8.37
CA THR A 55 -19.05 8.28 8.83
C THR A 55 -19.83 7.41 7.84
N GLY A 56 -20.37 6.28 8.31
CA GLY A 56 -21.12 5.34 7.48
C GLY A 56 -20.27 4.46 6.57
N LEU A 57 -18.93 4.54 6.67
CA LEU A 57 -17.99 3.73 5.90
C LEU A 57 -17.26 2.73 6.79
N VAL A 58 -16.78 1.65 6.17
CA VAL A 58 -15.89 0.66 6.78
C VAL A 58 -14.44 1.07 6.55
N VAL A 59 -13.63 0.99 7.61
CA VAL A 59 -12.19 1.21 7.55
C VAL A 59 -11.51 -0.14 7.75
N SER A 60 -11.15 -0.80 6.65
CA SER A 60 -10.42 -2.07 6.65
C SER A 60 -8.91 -1.83 6.61
N PRO A 61 -8.08 -2.77 7.11
CA PRO A 61 -6.70 -2.89 6.66
C PRO A 61 -6.65 -2.91 5.13
N GLY A 62 -5.65 -2.26 4.55
CA GLY A 62 -5.43 -2.32 3.11
C GLY A 62 -5.11 -3.75 2.67
N MET A 63 -5.63 -4.14 1.51
CA MET A 63 -5.50 -5.53 1.04
C MET A 63 -4.04 -5.84 0.67
N VAL A 64 -3.60 -7.03 1.07
CA VAL A 64 -2.32 -7.61 0.66
C VAL A 64 -2.60 -8.64 -0.43
N ASP A 65 -2.29 -8.30 -1.68
CA ASP A 65 -2.44 -9.21 -2.81
C ASP A 65 -1.14 -10.01 -3.01
N ALA A 66 -1.18 -11.27 -2.60
CA ALA A 66 -0.01 -12.15 -2.63
C ALA A 66 0.33 -12.71 -4.02
N HIS A 67 -0.49 -12.45 -5.05
CA HIS A 67 -0.35 -13.08 -6.37
C HIS A 67 -0.61 -12.11 -7.52
N VAL A 68 0.35 -11.21 -7.76
CA VAL A 68 0.27 -10.25 -8.88
C VAL A 68 1.36 -10.51 -9.91
N HIS A 69 1.00 -10.40 -11.20
CA HIS A 69 1.96 -10.41 -12.30
C HIS A 69 2.15 -8.98 -12.83
N ILE A 70 3.28 -8.37 -12.47
CA ILE A 70 3.79 -7.16 -13.11
C ILE A 70 4.96 -7.59 -13.98
N ASN A 71 4.90 -7.26 -15.27
CA ASN A 71 5.84 -7.81 -16.25
C ASN A 71 7.04 -6.92 -16.49
N GLU A 72 7.04 -5.69 -15.98
CA GLU A 72 8.18 -4.76 -16.05
C GLU A 72 9.37 -5.27 -15.21
N PRO A 73 10.64 -5.24 -15.71
CA PRO A 73 11.19 -4.49 -16.85
C PRO A 73 10.76 -4.95 -18.25
N GLY A 74 10.12 -6.11 -18.37
CA GLY A 74 9.52 -6.58 -19.63
C GLY A 74 10.53 -7.24 -20.56
N GLY A 75 10.02 -7.74 -21.69
CA GLY A 75 10.85 -8.30 -22.75
C GLY A 75 10.10 -9.27 -23.65
N GLY A 76 10.67 -9.56 -24.82
CA GLY A 76 10.10 -10.49 -25.80
C GLY A 76 8.65 -10.15 -26.17
N ILE A 77 7.79 -11.18 -26.23
CA ILE A 77 6.37 -11.04 -26.61
C ILE A 77 5.49 -10.41 -25.51
N ARG A 78 6.03 -10.16 -24.31
CA ARG A 78 5.28 -9.67 -23.13
C ARG A 78 5.65 -8.24 -22.75
N LYS A 79 6.46 -7.55 -23.56
CA LYS A 79 6.95 -6.19 -23.31
C LYS A 79 5.82 -5.16 -23.12
N ASP A 80 4.66 -5.40 -23.74
CA ASP A 80 3.50 -4.50 -23.71
C ASP A 80 2.40 -5.00 -22.76
N TRP A 81 2.68 -6.02 -21.93
CA TRP A 81 1.79 -6.40 -20.82
C TRP A 81 1.89 -5.37 -19.67
N GLU A 82 1.25 -5.68 -18.55
CA GLU A 82 1.16 -4.77 -17.40
C GLU A 82 2.53 -4.35 -16.83
N GLY A 83 2.65 -3.08 -16.47
CA GLY A 83 3.85 -2.45 -15.87
C GLY A 83 3.56 -1.85 -14.49
N TYR A 84 4.60 -1.32 -13.83
CA TYR A 84 4.48 -0.86 -12.44
C TYR A 84 3.53 0.32 -12.29
N VAL A 85 3.56 1.30 -13.21
CA VAL A 85 2.75 2.52 -13.09
C VAL A 85 1.26 2.22 -13.15
N THR A 86 0.81 1.49 -14.17
CA THR A 86 -0.60 1.18 -14.39
C THR A 86 -1.09 0.10 -13.43
N GLY A 87 -0.29 -0.95 -13.21
CA GLY A 87 -0.63 -2.03 -12.29
C GLY A 87 -0.82 -1.55 -10.84
N THR A 88 0.14 -0.79 -10.30
CA THR A 88 0.02 -0.32 -8.90
C THR A 88 -1.11 0.70 -8.71
N ARG A 89 -1.43 1.50 -9.74
CA ARG A 89 -2.61 2.39 -9.71
C ARG A 89 -3.92 1.63 -9.73
N ALA A 90 -4.00 0.54 -10.51
CA ALA A 90 -5.16 -0.34 -10.53
C ALA A 90 -5.36 -0.99 -9.14
N CYS A 91 -4.28 -1.48 -8.53
CA CYS A 91 -4.28 -2.01 -7.17
C CYS A 91 -4.79 -0.97 -6.15
N ALA A 92 -4.23 0.25 -6.15
CA ALA A 92 -4.67 1.33 -5.26
C ALA A 92 -6.16 1.65 -5.42
N LYS A 93 -6.67 1.71 -6.67
CA LYS A 93 -8.08 1.94 -6.95
C LYS A 93 -8.98 0.81 -6.42
N GLY A 94 -8.46 -0.41 -6.37
CA GLY A 94 -9.16 -1.59 -5.82
C GLY A 94 -9.05 -1.75 -4.30
N GLY A 95 -8.29 -0.89 -3.59
CA GLY A 95 -8.07 -1.02 -2.15
C GLY A 95 -6.90 -1.95 -1.77
N VAL A 96 -6.09 -2.38 -2.75
CA VAL A 96 -4.83 -3.10 -2.50
C VAL A 96 -3.74 -2.08 -2.17
N THR A 97 -3.09 -2.25 -1.03
CA THR A 97 -2.01 -1.38 -0.54
C THR A 97 -0.65 -2.05 -0.55
N THR A 98 -0.62 -3.37 -0.70
CA THR A 98 0.62 -4.14 -0.80
C THR A 98 0.44 -5.27 -1.78
N ILE A 99 1.40 -5.41 -2.71
CA ILE A 99 1.46 -6.56 -3.63
C ILE A 99 2.69 -7.41 -3.35
N ILE A 100 2.59 -8.71 -3.64
CA ILE A 100 3.74 -9.61 -3.74
C ILE A 100 3.85 -10.08 -5.18
N ALA A 101 4.76 -9.45 -5.92
CA ALA A 101 4.89 -9.68 -7.35
C ALA A 101 5.54 -11.05 -7.63
N MET A 102 4.90 -11.84 -8.49
CA MET A 102 5.37 -13.16 -8.92
C MET A 102 6.75 -13.11 -9.61
N PRO A 103 7.53 -14.20 -9.57
CA PRO A 103 8.91 -14.21 -10.07
C PRO A 103 9.00 -14.53 -11.58
N LEU A 104 7.88 -14.63 -12.28
CA LEU A 104 7.78 -15.03 -13.68
C LEU A 104 6.84 -14.11 -14.45
N ASN A 105 7.01 -14.12 -15.78
CA ASN A 105 6.44 -13.24 -16.80
C ASN A 105 7.29 -12.02 -17.17
N GLN A 106 7.85 -11.33 -16.19
CA GLN A 106 8.92 -10.37 -16.45
C GLN A 106 10.18 -11.07 -16.97
N LEU A 107 10.96 -10.35 -17.77
CA LEU A 107 12.26 -10.80 -18.26
C LEU A 107 13.34 -9.81 -17.79
N PRO A 108 14.40 -10.26 -17.10
CA PRO A 108 14.63 -11.64 -16.64
C PRO A 108 13.65 -12.08 -15.54
N ALA A 109 13.35 -13.38 -15.47
CA ALA A 109 12.60 -13.97 -14.36
C ALA A 109 13.39 -13.82 -13.05
N THR A 110 12.73 -13.65 -11.91
CA THR A 110 13.39 -13.35 -10.63
C THR A 110 13.85 -14.64 -9.92
N VAL A 111 14.96 -15.23 -10.37
CA VAL A 111 15.49 -16.52 -9.86
C VAL A 111 16.81 -16.40 -9.10
N ASP A 112 17.40 -15.21 -9.04
CA ASP A 112 18.59 -14.93 -8.23
C ASP A 112 18.57 -13.49 -7.71
N LYS A 113 19.58 -13.14 -6.90
CA LYS A 113 19.73 -11.81 -6.30
C LYS A 113 19.84 -10.71 -7.37
N ASN A 114 20.61 -10.92 -8.42
CA ASN A 114 20.86 -9.91 -9.45
C ASN A 114 19.55 -9.60 -10.22
N MET A 115 18.77 -10.62 -10.54
CA MET A 115 17.48 -10.46 -11.20
C MET A 115 16.43 -9.79 -10.31
N LEU A 116 16.49 -9.99 -8.99
CA LEU A 116 15.68 -9.25 -8.03
C LEU A 116 16.05 -7.75 -7.99
N GLU A 117 17.35 -7.44 -7.98
CA GLU A 117 17.85 -6.05 -7.99
C GLU A 117 17.43 -5.32 -9.28
N ILE A 118 17.50 -5.98 -10.44
CA ILE A 118 17.00 -5.45 -11.72
C ILE A 118 15.50 -5.13 -11.63
N LYS A 119 14.70 -6.05 -11.07
CA LYS A 119 13.25 -5.86 -10.89
C LYS A 119 12.95 -4.67 -9.98
N TYR A 120 13.69 -4.52 -8.87
CA TYR A 120 13.52 -3.37 -7.97
C TYR A 120 13.90 -2.05 -8.63
N ALA A 121 15.03 -2.02 -9.35
CA ALA A 121 15.44 -0.84 -10.10
C ALA A 121 14.37 -0.41 -11.13
N ALA A 122 13.71 -1.37 -11.79
CA ALA A 122 12.65 -1.09 -12.75
C ALA A 122 11.42 -0.41 -12.12
N GLY A 123 11.13 -0.65 -10.84
CA GLY A 123 10.00 -0.06 -10.11
C GLY A 123 10.28 1.31 -9.48
N VAL A 124 11.54 1.74 -9.36
CA VAL A 124 11.90 3.01 -8.70
C VAL A 124 11.15 4.20 -9.32
N GLY A 125 10.45 4.96 -8.47
CA GLY A 125 9.69 6.14 -8.89
C GLY A 125 8.35 5.85 -9.59
N LYS A 126 7.93 4.59 -9.72
CA LYS A 126 6.70 4.19 -10.43
C LYS A 126 5.60 3.65 -9.53
N LEU A 127 5.95 3.14 -8.35
CA LEU A 127 5.02 2.51 -7.42
C LEU A 127 4.16 3.56 -6.71
N VAL A 128 2.85 3.32 -6.64
CA VAL A 128 1.92 4.10 -5.81
C VAL A 128 1.43 3.35 -4.57
N ILE A 129 1.83 2.08 -4.42
CA ILE A 129 1.58 1.21 -3.25
C ILE A 129 2.86 0.44 -2.92
N ASP A 130 2.88 -0.22 -1.76
CA ASP A 130 4.03 -1.04 -1.36
C ASP A 130 4.11 -2.31 -2.22
N ALA A 131 5.34 -2.75 -2.50
CA ALA A 131 5.59 -3.94 -3.30
C ALA A 131 6.69 -4.82 -2.70
N ALA A 132 6.40 -6.10 -2.54
CA ALA A 132 7.35 -7.17 -2.28
C ALA A 132 7.50 -8.05 -3.53
N SER A 133 8.43 -9.02 -3.48
CA SER A 133 8.63 -9.97 -4.57
C SER A 133 8.76 -11.38 -4.02
N HIS A 134 8.17 -12.33 -4.75
CA HIS A 134 8.55 -13.74 -4.65
C HIS A 134 9.92 -13.97 -5.30
N GLY A 135 10.60 -15.04 -4.89
CA GLY A 135 11.73 -15.63 -5.60
C GLY A 135 11.28 -16.86 -6.40
N GLY A 136 11.92 -17.11 -7.55
CA GLY A 136 11.61 -18.25 -8.41
C GLY A 136 12.53 -19.43 -8.14
N LEU A 137 11.94 -20.61 -7.96
CA LEU A 137 12.62 -21.90 -7.95
C LEU A 137 12.51 -22.53 -9.35
N VAL A 138 13.65 -22.92 -9.92
CA VAL A 138 13.79 -23.44 -11.30
C VAL A 138 14.86 -24.53 -11.32
N PRO A 139 14.99 -25.35 -12.39
CA PRO A 139 15.89 -26.51 -12.38
C PRO A 139 17.40 -26.23 -12.20
N TYR A 140 17.81 -24.96 -12.16
CA TYR A 140 19.21 -24.54 -12.12
C TYR A 140 19.57 -23.70 -10.88
N ASN A 141 18.70 -23.61 -9.87
CA ASN A 141 18.97 -22.98 -8.58
C ASN A 141 18.42 -23.78 -7.38
#